data_AF-A0A2T3GRN8-F1
#
_entry.id   AF-A0A2T3GRN8-F1
#
_cell.length_a   1.000
_cell.length_b   1.000
_cell.length_c   1.000
_cell.angle_alpha   90.00
_cell.angle_beta   90.00
_cell.angle_gamma   90.00
#
_symmetry.space_group_name_H-M   'P 1'
#
loop_
_entity.id
_entity.type
_entity.pdbx_description
1 polymer ?
#
loop_
_entity_poly.entity_id
_entity_poly.type
_entity_poly.pdbx_seq_one_letter_code
_entity_poly.pdbx_strand_id
1 'polypeptide(L)'
;MAFRGLFVGVNRYQSPKIRDLSCAARDATALEAMFADTLGGPTVLVTDQEATLSRIETELETLSQCDADDTVVIAFSGHGSEKAV
;
A
#
# COMPACT_ATOMS: atom_id res chain seq x y z
N MET A 1 -7.18 -15.70 -13.41
CA MET A 1 -7.87 -14.63 -12.68
C MET A 1 -7.71 -14.85 -11.19
N ALA A 2 -6.62 -14.34 -10.65
CA ALA A 2 -6.40 -14.19 -9.23
C ALA A 2 -6.51 -12.70 -8.84
N PHE A 3 -6.92 -12.45 -7.61
CA PHE A 3 -6.84 -11.12 -7.01
C PHE A 3 -5.48 -10.93 -6.35
N ARG A 4 -4.90 -9.74 -6.49
CA ARG A 4 -3.64 -9.36 -5.83
C ARG A 4 -3.76 -7.94 -5.29
N GLY A 5 -3.37 -7.75 -4.04
CA GLY A 5 -3.53 -6.47 -3.36
C GLY A 5 -2.22 -5.93 -2.77
N LEU A 6 -1.97 -4.64 -2.95
CA LEU A 6 -0.94 -3.90 -2.22
C LEU A 6 -1.58 -2.71 -1.50
N PHE A 7 -1.51 -2.71 -0.18
CA PHE A 7 -2.13 -1.72 0.68
C PHE A 7 -1.05 -1.02 1.50
N VAL A 8 -0.91 0.29 1.29
CA VAL A 8 0.14 1.11 1.89
C VAL A 8 -0.48 2.19 2.76
N GLY A 9 -0.07 2.25 4.03
CA GLY A 9 -0.56 3.23 4.99
C GLY A 9 0.56 3.86 5.81
N VAL A 10 0.79 5.16 5.64
CA VAL A 10 1.91 5.86 6.31
C VAL A 10 1.38 6.95 7.22
N ASN A 11 1.40 6.69 8.54
CA ASN A 11 1.11 7.71 9.54
C ASN A 11 2.33 8.57 9.82
N ARG A 12 3.49 7.93 9.96
CA ARG A 12 4.72 8.56 10.45
C ARG A 12 5.80 8.57 9.38
N TYR A 13 6.18 9.77 8.98
CA TYR A 13 7.29 9.99 8.05
C TYR A 13 8.56 10.31 8.83
N GLN A 14 9.73 9.92 8.30
CA GLN A 14 11.01 10.19 8.96
C GLN A 14 11.32 11.69 9.11
N SER A 15 10.82 12.51 8.17
CA SER A 15 11.06 13.95 8.19
C SER A 15 10.21 14.61 9.30
N PRO A 16 10.82 15.32 10.25
CA PRO A 16 10.08 16.03 11.31
C PRO A 16 9.26 17.21 10.77
N LYS A 17 9.44 17.58 9.49
CA LYS A 17 8.64 18.62 8.83
C LYS A 17 7.26 18.12 8.39
N ILE A 18 7.08 16.81 8.31
CA ILE A 18 5.82 16.17 7.93
C ILE A 18 5.10 15.81 9.23
N ARG A 19 3.87 16.30 9.40
CA ARG A 19 3.08 16.00 10.60
C ARG A 19 2.60 14.56 10.57
N ASP A 20 2.54 13.91 11.72
CA ASP A 20 1.97 12.57 11.80
C ASP A 20 0.48 12.57 11.44
N LEU A 21 0.03 11.53 10.74
CA LEU A 21 -1.39 11.19 10.59
C LEU A 21 -1.78 10.16 11.66
N SER A 22 -3.08 9.95 11.87
CA SER A 22 -3.60 8.97 12.85
C SER A 22 -4.35 7.81 12.22
N CYS A 23 -4.71 7.91 10.94
CA CYS A 23 -5.64 6.97 10.30
C CYS A 23 -5.07 6.25 9.09
N ALA A 24 -3.95 6.70 8.51
CA ALA A 24 -3.44 6.17 7.25
C ALA A 24 -3.13 4.67 7.31
N ALA A 25 -2.46 4.19 8.38
CA ALA A 25 -2.26 2.75 8.56
C ALA A 25 -3.57 1.99 8.79
N ARG A 26 -4.53 2.59 9.52
CA ARG A 26 -5.84 1.96 9.78
C ARG A 26 -6.65 1.81 8.50
N ASP A 27 -6.62 2.81 7.63
CA ASP A 27 -7.30 2.77 6.33
C ASP A 27 -6.71 1.63 5.48
N ALA A 28 -5.38 1.52 5.41
CA ALA A 28 -4.70 0.46 4.67
C ALA A 28 -5.05 -0.94 5.22
N THR A 29 -5.04 -1.11 6.55
CA THR A 29 -5.45 -2.38 7.19
C THR A 29 -6.92 -2.71 6.93
N ALA A 30 -7.81 -1.72 7.02
CA ALA A 30 -9.24 -1.95 6.81
C ALA A 30 -9.54 -2.35 5.35
N LEU A 31 -8.89 -1.69 4.39
CA LEU A 31 -9.01 -2.05 2.98
C LEU A 31 -8.42 -3.42 2.70
N GLU A 32 -7.22 -3.72 3.21
CA GLU A 32 -6.59 -5.02 3.03
C GLU A 32 -7.50 -6.14 3.53
N ALA A 33 -7.99 -6.04 4.77
CA ALA A 33 -8.91 -7.02 5.34
C ALA A 33 -10.19 -7.17 4.52
N MET A 34 -10.81 -6.05 4.10
CA MET A 34 -12.02 -6.09 3.27
C MET A 34 -11.80 -6.86 1.97
N PHE A 35 -10.68 -6.61 1.28
CA PHE A 35 -10.38 -7.27 0.02
C PHE A 35 -9.94 -8.72 0.21
N ALA A 36 -9.10 -9.00 1.20
CA ALA A 36 -8.67 -10.36 1.54
C ALA A 36 -9.85 -11.26 1.91
N ASP A 37 -10.77 -10.75 2.75
CA ASP A 37 -11.94 -11.50 3.21
C ASP A 37 -12.98 -11.72 2.10
N THR A 38 -13.09 -10.80 1.15
CA THR A 38 -14.13 -10.85 0.08
C THR A 38 -13.67 -11.60 -1.16
N LEU A 39 -12.45 -11.34 -1.63
CA LEU A 39 -11.96 -11.87 -2.91
C LEU A 39 -10.98 -13.03 -2.73
N GLY A 40 -10.33 -13.13 -1.56
CA GLY A 40 -9.21 -14.04 -1.34
C GLY A 40 -8.00 -13.71 -2.23
N GLY A 41 -6.91 -14.46 -2.06
CA GLY A 41 -5.68 -14.25 -2.84
C GLY A 41 -4.60 -13.46 -2.08
N PRO A 42 -3.39 -13.33 -2.65
CA PRO A 42 -2.26 -12.72 -1.96
C PRO A 42 -2.44 -11.20 -1.82
N THR A 43 -2.42 -10.74 -0.58
CA THR A 43 -2.40 -9.33 -0.20
C THR A 43 -1.11 -9.00 0.53
N VAL A 44 -0.63 -7.77 0.33
CA VAL A 44 0.52 -7.23 1.03
C VAL A 44 0.10 -5.93 1.71
N LEU A 45 0.25 -5.90 3.03
CA LEU A 45 0.05 -4.70 3.85
C LEU A 45 1.40 -4.12 4.24
N VAL A 46 1.65 -2.86 3.92
CA VAL A 46 2.90 -2.16 4.27
C VAL A 46 2.53 -0.90 5.03
N THR A 47 3.01 -0.75 6.27
CA THR A 47 2.66 0.40 7.11
C THR A 47 3.85 1.07 7.76
N ASP A 48 3.71 2.38 8.00
CA ASP A 48 4.65 3.20 8.78
C ASP A 48 6.12 2.99 8.43
N GLN A 49 6.93 2.45 9.34
CA GLN A 49 8.39 2.31 9.14
C GLN A 49 8.75 1.31 8.04
N GLU A 50 7.86 0.37 7.72
CA GLU A 50 8.06 -0.61 6.67
C GLU A 50 7.73 -0.04 5.28
N ALA A 51 6.95 1.04 5.21
CA ALA A 51 6.54 1.74 4.00
C ALA A 51 7.67 2.62 3.42
N THR A 52 8.85 2.01 3.29
CA THR A 52 10.00 2.60 2.61
C THR A 52 9.79 2.58 1.10
N LEU A 53 10.44 3.51 0.40
CA LEU A 53 10.42 3.57 -1.07
C LEU A 53 10.86 2.24 -1.69
N SER A 54 12.00 1.70 -1.25
CA SER A 54 12.54 0.43 -1.76
C SER A 54 11.58 -0.74 -1.58
N ARG A 55 10.87 -0.80 -0.44
CA ARG A 55 9.89 -1.85 -0.21
C ARG A 55 8.71 -1.71 -1.17
N ILE A 56 8.16 -0.51 -1.31
CA ILE A 56 7.03 -0.25 -2.20
C ILE A 56 7.40 -0.56 -3.66
N GLU A 57 8.59 -0.16 -4.11
CA GLU A 57 9.09 -0.47 -5.46
C GLU A 57 9.20 -1.98 -5.70
N THR A 58 9.70 -2.74 -4.72
CA THR A 58 9.81 -4.21 -4.81
C THR A 58 8.44 -4.88 -4.94
N GLU A 59 7.45 -4.39 -4.18
CA GLU A 59 6.08 -4.93 -4.27
C GLU A 59 5.42 -4.58 -5.60
N LEU A 60 5.63 -3.36 -6.10
CA LEU A 60 5.15 -2.95 -7.42
C LEU A 60 5.79 -3.78 -8.55
N GLU A 61 7.09 -4.06 -8.46
CA GLU A 61 7.78 -4.95 -9.40
C GLU A 61 7.19 -6.37 -9.34
N THR A 62 6.89 -6.88 -8.15
CA THR A 62 6.23 -8.18 -7.98
C THR A 62 4.84 -8.18 -8.65
N LEU A 63 4.08 -7.10 -8.50
CA LEU A 63 2.78 -6.93 -9.17
C LEU A 63 2.90 -6.76 -10.69
N SER A 64 4.05 -6.33 -11.22
CA SER A 64 4.25 -6.26 -12.67
C SER A 64 4.33 -7.64 -13.34
N GLN A 65 4.59 -8.70 -12.56
CA GLN A 65 4.71 -10.08 -13.03
C GLN A 65 3.36 -10.83 -13.05
N CYS A 66 2.24 -10.12 -12.90
CA CYS A 66 0.91 -10.74 -12.87
C CYS A 66 0.41 -11.09 -14.27
N ASP A 67 -0.47 -12.08 -14.35
CA ASP A 67 -1.09 -12.48 -15.61
C ASP A 67 -2.09 -11.42 -16.11
N ALA A 68 -2.32 -11.38 -17.43
CA ALA A 68 -3.21 -10.39 -18.04
C ALA A 68 -4.67 -10.45 -17.55
N ASP A 69 -5.10 -11.60 -17.03
CA ASP A 69 -6.43 -11.82 -16.49
C ASP A 69 -6.51 -11.62 -14.96
N ASP A 70 -5.39 -11.26 -14.30
CA ASP A 70 -5.37 -10.97 -12.86
C ASP A 70 -5.89 -9.56 -12.58
N THR A 71 -6.55 -9.40 -11.44
CA THR A 71 -7.00 -8.09 -10.96
C THR A 71 -6.07 -7.62 -9.85
N VAL A 72 -5.38 -6.51 -10.10
CA VAL A 72 -4.47 -5.89 -9.14
C VAL A 72 -5.13 -4.65 -8.54
N VAL A 73 -5.17 -4.57 -7.22
CA VAL A 73 -5.60 -3.38 -6.47
C VAL A 73 -4.44 -2.82 -5.67
N ILE A 74 -4.19 -1.52 -5.85
CA ILE A 74 -3.19 -0.78 -5.10
C ILE A 74 -3.89 0.35 -4.37
N ALA A 75 -3.74 0.42 -3.05
CA ALA A 75 -4.28 1.48 -2.21
C ALA A 75 -3.17 2.16 -1.43
N PHE A 76 -3.19 3.49 -1.39
CA PHE A 76 -2.25 4.30 -0.64
C PHE A 76 -2.99 5.32 0.22
N SER A 77 -2.70 5.34 1.52
CA SER A 77 -3.13 6.38 2.45
C SER A 77 -1.89 6.99 3.12
N GLY A 78 -1.75 8.32 3.05
CA GLY A 78 -0.58 9.04 3.53
C GLY A 78 -0.55 10.49 3.06
N HIS A 79 0.57 11.17 3.29
CA HIS A 79 0.79 12.53 2.79
C HIS A 79 1.05 12.54 1.28
N GLY A 80 0.38 13.46 0.58
CA GLY A 80 0.66 13.79 -0.81
C GLY A 80 1.44 15.09 -0.95
N SER A 81 2.22 15.24 -2.01
CA SER A 81 2.87 16.50 -2.37
C SER A 81 2.75 16.74 -3.87
N GLU A 82 2.68 18.01 -4.29
CA GLU A 82 2.42 18.37 -5.68
C GLU A 82 3.58 18.08 -6.64
N LYS A 83 4.80 17.77 -6.16
CA LYS A 83 5.94 17.35 -7.01
C LYS A 83 7.12 16.81 -6.19
N ALA A 84 7.62 15.64 -6.57
CA ALA A 84 9.04 15.31 -6.39
C ALA A 84 9.80 16.11 -7.45
N VAL A 85 10.55 17.14 -7.02
CA VAL A 85 11.52 17.85 -7.87
C VAL A 85 12.88 17.19 -7.67
#